data_AF-A0A7C3C7W4-F1
#
_entry.id   AF-A0A7C3C7W4-F1
#
_cell.length_a   1.000
_cell.length_b   1.000
_cell.length_c   1.000
_cell.angle_alpha   90.00
_cell.angle_beta   90.00
_cell.angle_gamma   90.00
#
_symmetry.space_group_name_H-M   'P 1'
#
loop_
_entity.id
_entity.type
_entity.pdbx_description
1 polymer ?
#
loop_
_entity_poly.entity_id
_entity_poly.type
_entity_poly.pdbx_seq_one_letter_code
_entity_poly.pdbx_strand_id
1 'polypeptide(L)'
;MKKTFLLLVVFLAIAKMTFGQIWDVPNTKPDGDPFGAINYYIAGDTTATGERAHPDRIYRLQKDKVYFLNGALYCNFDLKLIADEAVGSEKPPIVASTADAAGVIQLIQFKLFGDGYVKNIIFQMTPPTGSGDSNASFFLSGEGHNYEFDNVMIEWGLWTGIVTEVPVNKVVIKNCYFKNPEHRTNIYNGRGFGFYQENPADSVIMQNNTFFNMNSFAFFADVSSISPNYFLFDHNTIVNSMKFPIHSFWFPDATVTNNLFYNAHSYGENLQDRVGQDPDLQQYGIINLTALPSDLLTYFDIAEGDRKYVVANNGFFYEDDIITYLNEYNLDPTPFMNNRTQGMFDNSAMYPNFSVTNTMVENPDFINPGEGMASMIQWMKNKRNAVMNSQWGWDSDGDKFAVEWPVVENLAYNNETLKTGAEGGFPVGDLNWWPEKKAEWLATMVATNEVQSKIGAITVEPNPAKTHLTIDYTLTEKSEVTISIYNLAGAQISTLYKGTQTGGDHSIN
;
A
#
# COMPACT_ATOMS: atom_id res chain seq x y z
N MET A 1 8.46 -30.92 21.74
CA MET A 1 7.37 -29.94 21.93
C MET A 1 7.34 -29.06 20.71
N LYS A 2 6.38 -29.28 19.79
CA LYS A 2 6.18 -28.40 18.64
C LYS A 2 5.58 -27.10 19.17
N LYS A 3 6.35 -26.00 19.09
CA LYS A 3 5.81 -24.66 19.34
C LYS A 3 4.86 -24.36 18.18
N THR A 4 3.56 -24.37 18.45
CA THR A 4 2.54 -23.89 17.52
C THR A 4 2.74 -22.39 17.40
N PHE A 5 3.24 -21.92 16.26
CA PHE A 5 3.24 -20.50 15.92
C PHE A 5 1.79 -20.06 15.77
N LEU A 6 1.39 -19.04 16.52
CA LEU A 6 0.09 -18.40 16.36
C LEU A 6 0.16 -17.58 15.06
N LEU A 7 -0.45 -18.11 14.01
CA LEU A 7 -0.61 -17.43 12.73
C LEU A 7 -1.66 -16.33 12.90
N LEU A 8 -1.23 -15.08 13.08
CA LEU A 8 -2.13 -13.92 13.06
C LEU A 8 -2.35 -13.52 11.60
N VAL A 9 -3.21 -14.24 10.88
CA VAL A 9 -3.73 -13.80 9.58
C VAL A 9 -4.87 -12.84 9.86
N VAL A 10 -4.58 -11.54 9.77
CA VAL A 10 -5.65 -10.53 9.78
C VAL A 10 -6.09 -10.33 8.33
N PHE A 11 -7.22 -10.92 7.94
CA PHE A 11 -7.99 -10.34 6.84
C PHE A 11 -9.46 -10.17 7.23
N LEU A 12 -9.74 -8.89 7.48
CA LEU A 12 -11.02 -8.31 7.84
C LEU A 12 -12.04 -8.52 6.73
N ALA A 13 -13.26 -8.80 7.19
CA ALA A 13 -14.47 -8.96 6.42
C ALA A 13 -14.60 -7.88 5.32
N ILE A 14 -15.00 -8.35 4.14
CA ILE A 14 -15.62 -7.53 3.10
C ILE A 14 -16.67 -6.67 3.79
N ALA A 15 -16.51 -5.34 3.78
CA ALA A 15 -17.62 -4.45 4.06
C ALA A 15 -18.70 -4.85 3.04
N LYS A 16 -19.79 -5.46 3.52
CA LYS A 16 -20.97 -5.69 2.68
C LYS A 16 -21.31 -4.34 2.09
N MET A 17 -21.03 -4.15 0.80
CA MET A 17 -21.51 -2.98 0.07
C MET A 17 -23.02 -3.00 0.25
N THR A 18 -23.52 -2.07 1.05
CA THR A 18 -24.94 -1.79 1.10
C THR A 18 -25.38 -1.34 -0.29
N PHE A 19 -26.68 -1.51 -0.58
CA PHE A 19 -27.31 -1.19 -1.88
C PHE A 19 -27.23 0.31 -2.22
N GLY A 20 -26.03 0.83 -2.45
CA GLY A 20 -25.82 2.16 -3.00
C GLY A 20 -26.32 2.18 -4.44
N GLN A 21 -26.99 3.26 -4.82
CA GLN A 21 -27.37 3.46 -6.22
C GLN A 21 -26.09 3.59 -7.05
N ILE A 22 -25.83 2.64 -7.95
CA ILE A 22 -24.74 2.76 -8.92
C ILE A 22 -25.12 3.79 -9.97
N TRP A 23 -24.21 4.71 -10.26
CA TRP A 23 -24.35 5.69 -11.34
C TRP A 23 -23.17 5.59 -12.30
N ASP A 24 -23.46 5.28 -13.56
CA ASP A 24 -22.51 5.37 -14.65
C ASP A 24 -22.19 6.84 -14.96
N VAL A 25 -20.98 7.26 -14.62
CA VAL A 25 -20.54 8.65 -14.78
C VAL A 25 -20.23 8.91 -16.26
N PRO A 26 -20.88 9.90 -16.89
CA PRO A 26 -20.54 10.29 -18.26
C PRO A 26 -19.12 10.88 -18.34
N ASN A 27 -18.39 10.57 -19.42
CA ASN A 27 -17.04 11.09 -19.62
C ASN A 27 -17.00 12.46 -20.35
N THR A 28 -18.17 13.04 -20.62
CA THR A 28 -18.35 14.40 -21.14
C THR A 28 -19.45 15.14 -20.38
N LYS A 29 -19.28 16.46 -20.22
CA LYS A 29 -20.34 17.35 -19.72
C LYS A 29 -21.51 17.42 -20.73
N PRO A 30 -22.67 18.00 -20.33
CA PRO A 30 -23.83 18.14 -21.23
C PRO A 30 -23.56 18.96 -22.51
N ASP A 31 -22.56 19.85 -22.48
CA ASP A 31 -22.09 20.63 -23.63
C ASP A 31 -21.16 19.84 -24.58
N GLY A 32 -20.81 18.60 -24.22
CA GLY A 32 -19.92 17.72 -24.98
C GLY A 32 -18.45 17.85 -24.62
N ASP A 33 -18.05 18.78 -23.75
CA ASP A 33 -16.65 18.96 -23.37
C ASP A 33 -16.22 17.88 -22.35
N PRO A 34 -15.14 17.11 -22.65
CA PRO A 34 -14.66 16.04 -21.77
C PRO A 34 -13.85 16.57 -20.56
N PHE A 35 -13.34 17.80 -20.60
CA PHE A 35 -12.51 18.36 -19.53
C PHE A 35 -13.33 18.72 -18.29
N GLY A 36 -12.96 18.12 -17.15
CA GLY A 36 -13.65 18.31 -15.87
C GLY A 36 -14.99 17.59 -15.78
N ALA A 37 -15.31 16.66 -16.69
CA ALA A 37 -16.57 15.91 -16.63
C ALA A 37 -16.74 15.17 -15.31
N ILE A 38 -15.67 14.53 -14.81
CA ILE A 38 -15.70 13.84 -13.51
C ILE A 38 -15.93 14.82 -12.35
N ASN A 39 -15.31 16.00 -12.36
CA ASN A 39 -15.54 17.04 -11.36
C ASN A 39 -17.00 17.52 -11.41
N TYR A 40 -17.53 17.75 -12.61
CA TYR A 40 -18.91 18.18 -12.81
C TYR A 40 -19.92 17.19 -12.22
N TYR A 41 -19.81 15.90 -12.55
CA TYR A 41 -20.79 14.92 -12.09
C TYR A 41 -20.61 14.51 -10.63
N ILE A 42 -19.38 14.29 -10.17
CA ILE A 42 -19.15 13.74 -8.82
C ILE A 42 -19.22 14.84 -7.75
N ALA A 43 -18.48 15.93 -7.92
CA ALA A 43 -18.52 17.04 -6.96
C ALA A 43 -19.86 17.78 -7.05
N GLY A 44 -20.44 17.89 -8.25
CA GLY A 44 -21.73 18.52 -8.48
C GLY A 44 -22.96 17.72 -8.05
N ASP A 45 -22.81 16.47 -7.58
CA ASP A 45 -23.90 15.63 -7.07
C ASP A 45 -24.42 16.11 -5.71
N THR A 46 -25.03 17.29 -5.75
CA THR A 46 -25.50 18.08 -4.63
C THR A 46 -26.89 18.61 -4.91
N THR A 47 -27.64 18.90 -3.86
CA THR A 47 -28.90 19.63 -3.92
C THR A 47 -28.64 21.11 -4.19
N ALA A 48 -29.68 21.89 -4.49
CA ALA A 48 -29.55 23.33 -4.68
C ALA A 48 -29.05 24.09 -3.43
N THR A 49 -29.12 23.48 -2.24
CA THR A 49 -28.60 24.02 -0.98
C THR A 49 -27.16 23.59 -0.69
N GLY A 50 -26.54 22.80 -1.57
CA GLY A 50 -25.16 22.32 -1.46
C GLY A 50 -24.98 21.03 -0.65
N GLU A 51 -26.06 20.44 -0.13
CA GLU A 51 -26.01 19.12 0.54
C GLU A 51 -25.80 18.00 -0.48
N ARG A 52 -25.22 16.86 -0.09
CA ARG A 52 -25.08 15.70 -0.99
C ARG A 52 -26.46 15.19 -1.39
N ALA A 53 -26.72 15.10 -2.70
CA ALA A 53 -28.00 14.59 -3.19
C ALA A 53 -28.10 13.07 -3.01
N HIS A 54 -26.97 12.36 -3.12
CA HIS A 54 -26.90 10.90 -3.00
C HIS A 54 -25.68 10.49 -2.18
N PRO A 55 -25.75 10.52 -0.83
CA PRO A 55 -24.60 10.26 0.04
C PRO A 55 -24.02 8.85 -0.08
N ASP A 56 -24.85 7.85 -0.40
CA ASP A 56 -24.43 6.44 -0.53
C ASP A 56 -24.10 6.00 -1.97
N ARG A 57 -24.04 6.94 -2.92
CA ARG A 57 -23.87 6.64 -4.34
C ARG A 57 -22.53 5.99 -4.64
N ILE A 58 -22.56 5.02 -5.55
CA ILE A 58 -21.37 4.41 -6.14
C ILE A 58 -21.20 4.98 -7.54
N TYR A 59 -20.08 5.66 -7.79
CA TYR A 59 -19.75 6.23 -9.09
C TYR A 59 -18.99 5.18 -9.90
N ARG A 60 -19.58 4.72 -11.00
CA ARG A 60 -18.94 3.74 -11.89
C ARG A 60 -18.44 4.43 -13.15
N LEU A 61 -17.15 4.27 -13.44
CA LEU A 61 -16.51 4.71 -14.66
C LEU A 61 -16.58 3.59 -15.71
N GLN A 62 -16.74 3.98 -16.97
CA GLN A 62 -16.88 3.04 -18.08
C GLN A 62 -15.52 2.68 -18.67
N LYS A 63 -15.29 1.39 -18.93
CA LYS A 63 -14.11 0.88 -19.65
C LYS A 63 -13.92 1.57 -21.00
N ASP A 64 -12.68 1.59 -21.49
CA ASP A 64 -12.27 2.21 -22.76
C ASP A 64 -12.57 3.72 -22.86
N LYS A 65 -12.71 4.41 -21.72
CA LYS A 65 -12.90 5.86 -21.64
C LYS A 65 -11.79 6.53 -20.87
N VAL A 66 -11.56 7.80 -21.23
CA VAL A 66 -10.71 8.73 -20.48
C VAL A 66 -11.60 9.80 -19.85
N TYR A 67 -11.38 10.03 -18.57
CA TYR A 67 -12.05 11.02 -17.73
C TYR A 67 -11.03 12.09 -17.35
N PHE A 68 -11.14 13.28 -17.93
CA PHE A 68 -10.25 14.38 -17.63
C PHE A 68 -10.73 15.14 -16.40
N LEU A 69 -9.80 15.37 -15.48
CA LEU A 69 -9.98 16.33 -14.39
C LEU A 69 -9.96 17.77 -14.96
N ASN A 70 -10.27 18.77 -14.14
CA ASN A 70 -10.01 20.18 -14.46
C ASN A 70 -9.36 20.91 -13.27
N GLY A 71 -8.58 20.16 -12.49
CA GLY A 71 -8.12 20.50 -11.16
C GLY A 71 -8.45 19.37 -10.17
N ALA A 72 -7.93 19.50 -8.94
CA ALA A 72 -8.12 18.50 -7.89
C ALA A 72 -9.63 18.28 -7.60
N LEU A 73 -10.03 17.03 -7.48
CA LEU A 73 -11.37 16.66 -7.00
C LEU A 73 -11.36 16.61 -5.47
N TYR A 74 -12.07 17.54 -4.84
CA TYR A 74 -12.25 17.60 -3.39
C TYR A 74 -13.48 16.79 -2.99
N CYS A 75 -13.28 15.68 -2.27
CA CYS A 75 -14.32 14.78 -1.83
C CYS A 75 -14.59 14.98 -0.33
N ASN A 76 -15.46 15.94 0.01
CA ASN A 76 -15.92 16.19 1.38
C ASN A 76 -17.03 15.22 1.84
N PHE A 77 -16.96 13.98 1.34
CA PHE A 77 -17.95 12.92 1.49
C PHE A 77 -17.26 11.57 1.23
N ASP A 78 -17.92 10.47 1.59
CA ASP A 78 -17.40 9.13 1.32
C ASP A 78 -17.41 8.84 -0.19
N LEU A 79 -16.23 8.65 -0.78
CA LEU A 79 -16.08 8.40 -2.21
C LEU A 79 -16.07 6.89 -2.47
N LYS A 80 -17.04 6.40 -3.23
CA LYS A 80 -17.03 5.05 -3.82
C LYS A 80 -16.89 5.17 -5.34
N LEU A 81 -15.67 5.05 -5.85
CA LEU A 81 -15.34 5.21 -7.27
C LEU A 81 -14.83 3.89 -7.85
N ILE A 82 -15.58 3.29 -8.75
CA ILE A 82 -15.29 1.95 -9.26
C ILE A 82 -15.33 1.88 -10.78
N ALA A 83 -14.84 0.79 -11.33
CA ALA A 83 -15.18 0.33 -12.67
C ALA A 83 -15.48 -1.18 -12.63
N ASP A 84 -16.19 -1.67 -13.64
CA ASP A 84 -16.22 -3.11 -13.88
C ASP A 84 -14.79 -3.56 -14.29
N GLU A 85 -14.39 -4.76 -13.89
CA GLU A 85 -13.07 -5.30 -14.24
C GLU A 85 -12.93 -5.41 -15.77
N ALA A 86 -11.77 -5.00 -16.29
CA ALA A 86 -11.45 -5.08 -17.70
C ALA A 86 -10.95 -6.48 -18.05
N VAL A 87 -11.46 -7.06 -19.14
CA VAL A 87 -11.09 -8.40 -19.60
C VAL A 87 -10.61 -8.39 -21.05
N GLY A 88 -9.67 -9.28 -21.37
CA GLY A 88 -9.14 -9.41 -22.72
C GLY A 88 -8.49 -8.12 -23.22
N SER A 89 -9.05 -7.52 -24.28
CA SER A 89 -8.54 -6.28 -24.88
C SER A 89 -9.18 -5.00 -24.33
N GLU A 90 -10.15 -5.11 -23.42
CA GLU A 90 -10.74 -3.94 -22.77
C GLU A 90 -9.69 -3.23 -21.92
N LYS A 91 -9.70 -1.89 -21.95
CA LYS A 91 -8.86 -1.05 -21.10
C LYS A 91 -9.67 -0.54 -19.90
N PRO A 92 -9.14 -0.61 -18.65
CA PRO A 92 -9.76 0.08 -17.52
C PRO A 92 -9.95 1.57 -17.83
N PRO A 93 -10.97 2.23 -17.26
CA PRO A 93 -11.09 3.67 -17.40
C PRO A 93 -9.85 4.38 -16.90
N ILE A 94 -9.44 5.43 -17.63
CA ILE A 94 -8.32 6.28 -17.26
C ILE A 94 -8.87 7.57 -16.66
N VAL A 95 -8.48 7.90 -15.43
CA VAL A 95 -8.63 9.24 -14.87
C VAL A 95 -7.32 9.99 -15.10
N ALA A 96 -7.41 11.05 -15.91
CA ALA A 96 -6.26 11.76 -16.43
C ALA A 96 -6.08 13.14 -15.79
N SER A 97 -4.82 13.46 -15.51
CA SER A 97 -4.43 14.82 -15.15
C SER A 97 -4.59 15.80 -16.31
N THR A 98 -4.64 17.10 -15.97
CA THR A 98 -4.73 18.17 -16.95
C THR A 98 -3.77 19.31 -16.63
N ALA A 99 -3.55 20.16 -17.62
CA ALA A 99 -2.85 21.42 -17.47
C ALA A 99 -3.81 22.56 -17.84
N ASP A 100 -3.66 23.71 -17.18
CA ASP A 100 -4.42 24.91 -17.53
C ASP A 100 -3.92 25.53 -18.85
N ALA A 101 -4.57 26.61 -19.28
CA ALA A 101 -4.22 27.31 -20.52
C ALA A 101 -2.78 27.91 -20.51
N ALA A 102 -2.18 28.10 -19.34
CA ALA A 102 -0.79 28.55 -19.20
C ALA A 102 0.20 27.36 -19.14
N GLY A 103 -0.28 26.12 -19.24
CA GLY A 103 0.52 24.91 -19.14
C GLY A 103 0.85 24.51 -17.70
N VAL A 104 0.21 25.10 -16.70
CA VAL A 104 0.40 24.72 -15.30
C VAL A 104 -0.34 23.43 -15.04
N ILE A 105 0.41 22.40 -14.68
CA ILE A 105 -0.11 21.06 -14.42
C ILE A 105 -0.82 21.04 -13.07
N GLN A 106 -1.97 20.37 -13.01
CA GLN A 106 -2.62 20.12 -11.74
C GLN A 106 -1.69 19.32 -10.81
N LEU A 107 -1.49 19.80 -9.58
CA LEU A 107 -0.55 19.16 -8.66
C LEU A 107 -1.09 17.86 -8.07
N ILE A 108 -2.40 17.79 -7.82
CA ILE A 108 -3.04 16.67 -7.12
C ILE A 108 -4.30 16.30 -7.91
N GLN A 109 -4.58 15.00 -8.04
CA GLN A 109 -5.81 14.53 -8.70
C GLN A 109 -7.02 14.51 -7.74
N PHE A 110 -6.88 13.92 -6.54
CA PHE A 110 -7.94 13.78 -5.55
C PHE A 110 -7.48 14.20 -4.14
N LYS A 111 -8.34 14.92 -3.42
CA LYS A 111 -8.28 15.10 -1.97
C LYS A 111 -9.51 14.46 -1.34
N LEU A 112 -9.30 13.45 -0.49
CA LEU A 112 -10.37 12.68 0.15
C LEU A 112 -10.50 13.08 1.62
N PHE A 113 -11.66 13.62 2.01
CA PHE A 113 -11.93 14.02 3.40
C PHE A 113 -12.90 13.09 4.12
N GLY A 114 -13.61 12.22 3.40
CA GLY A 114 -14.36 11.09 3.94
C GLY A 114 -13.70 9.75 3.61
N ASP A 115 -14.39 8.65 3.86
CA ASP A 115 -13.89 7.33 3.50
C ASP A 115 -13.70 7.21 1.97
N GLY A 116 -12.68 6.48 1.54
CA GLY A 116 -12.36 6.29 0.13
C GLY A 116 -12.35 4.83 -0.29
N TYR A 117 -13.07 4.49 -1.35
CA TYR A 117 -13.02 3.19 -2.01
C TYR A 117 -12.82 3.39 -3.50
N VAL A 118 -11.66 2.98 -4.02
CA VAL A 118 -11.27 3.14 -5.43
C VAL A 118 -10.93 1.78 -6.03
N LYS A 119 -11.56 1.42 -7.15
CA LYS A 119 -11.36 0.09 -7.74
C LYS A 119 -11.38 0.03 -9.27
N ASN A 120 -10.49 -0.79 -9.85
CA ASN A 120 -10.43 -1.12 -11.29
C ASN A 120 -10.19 0.09 -12.21
N ILE A 121 -9.39 1.07 -11.78
CA ILE A 121 -9.18 2.34 -12.50
C ILE A 121 -7.69 2.59 -12.69
N ILE A 122 -7.32 3.16 -13.84
CA ILE A 122 -5.97 3.69 -14.09
C ILE A 122 -5.98 5.20 -13.80
N PHE A 123 -4.98 5.68 -13.05
CA PHE A 123 -4.71 7.09 -12.81
C PHE A 123 -3.45 7.50 -13.60
N GLN A 124 -3.65 8.29 -14.64
CA GLN A 124 -2.60 8.82 -15.50
C GLN A 124 -2.23 10.22 -15.01
N MET A 125 -1.05 10.35 -14.40
CA MET A 125 -0.59 11.60 -13.78
C MET A 125 0.05 12.58 -14.78
N THR A 126 0.40 12.12 -15.98
CA THR A 126 0.81 12.96 -17.10
C THR A 126 -0.44 13.58 -17.74
N PRO A 127 -0.47 14.90 -18.03
CA PRO A 127 -1.56 15.50 -18.79
C PRO A 127 -1.49 15.13 -20.28
N PRO A 128 -2.58 15.33 -21.06
CA PRO A 128 -2.61 15.07 -22.51
C PRO A 128 -1.53 15.74 -23.35
N THR A 129 -0.86 16.77 -22.81
CA THR A 129 0.27 17.42 -23.47
C THR A 129 1.54 16.56 -23.47
N GLY A 130 1.57 15.45 -22.71
CA GLY A 130 2.73 14.59 -22.54
C GLY A 130 3.87 15.24 -21.74
N SER A 131 3.66 16.44 -21.19
CA SER A 131 4.72 17.24 -20.58
C SER A 131 4.45 17.51 -19.10
N GLY A 132 5.40 17.07 -18.27
CA GLY A 132 5.37 17.13 -16.81
C GLY A 132 4.30 16.21 -16.20
N ASP A 133 4.20 16.19 -14.87
CA ASP A 133 3.35 15.25 -14.15
C ASP A 133 2.74 15.91 -12.91
N SER A 134 1.61 15.38 -12.44
CA SER A 134 1.11 15.69 -11.10
C SER A 134 2.10 15.25 -10.02
N ASN A 135 2.02 15.86 -8.84
CA ASN A 135 2.78 15.43 -7.67
C ASN A 135 2.19 14.18 -7.03
N ALA A 136 0.85 14.09 -6.95
CA ALA A 136 0.16 12.93 -6.41
C ALA A 136 -1.21 12.66 -7.02
N SER A 137 -1.62 11.38 -7.02
CA SER A 137 -2.99 11.00 -7.35
C SER A 137 -3.92 11.23 -6.16
N PHE A 138 -3.54 10.77 -4.96
CA PHE A 138 -4.42 10.81 -3.80
C PHE A 138 -3.77 11.42 -2.57
N PHE A 139 -4.43 12.42 -2.03
CA PHE A 139 -4.21 12.95 -0.70
C PHE A 139 -5.34 12.46 0.21
N LEU A 140 -4.98 11.74 1.27
CA LEU A 140 -5.89 11.24 2.30
C LEU A 140 -5.93 12.30 3.41
N SER A 141 -6.98 13.11 3.39
CA SER A 141 -7.09 14.38 4.14
C SER A 141 -8.18 14.34 5.24
N GLY A 142 -8.91 13.23 5.39
CA GLY A 142 -9.91 13.02 6.44
C GLY A 142 -9.33 12.31 7.66
N GLU A 143 -9.38 12.97 8.83
CA GLU A 143 -8.88 12.41 10.09
C GLU A 143 -9.73 11.20 10.53
N GLY A 144 -9.07 10.11 10.93
CA GLY A 144 -9.75 8.89 11.41
C GLY A 144 -10.52 8.09 10.35
N HIS A 145 -10.37 8.44 9.07
CA HIS A 145 -11.09 7.78 7.96
C HIS A 145 -10.37 6.53 7.41
N ASN A 146 -11.11 5.75 6.61
CA ASN A 146 -10.64 4.52 5.98
C ASN A 146 -10.52 4.67 4.46
N TYR A 147 -9.44 4.13 3.90
CA TYR A 147 -9.16 4.21 2.48
C TYR A 147 -8.78 2.83 1.92
N GLU A 148 -9.41 2.43 0.81
CA GLU A 148 -9.12 1.19 0.11
C GLU A 148 -8.95 1.44 -1.39
N PHE A 149 -7.83 0.92 -1.91
CA PHE A 149 -7.47 0.89 -3.32
C PHE A 149 -7.33 -0.57 -3.74
N ASP A 150 -8.15 -1.00 -4.69
CA ASP A 150 -8.20 -2.39 -5.16
C ASP A 150 -8.10 -2.45 -6.69
N ASN A 151 -7.06 -3.11 -7.21
CA ASN A 151 -6.84 -3.21 -8.66
C ASN A 151 -6.79 -1.83 -9.35
N VAL A 152 -6.00 -0.94 -8.74
CA VAL A 152 -5.76 0.42 -9.23
C VAL A 152 -4.35 0.51 -9.79
N MET A 153 -4.22 1.07 -10.99
CA MET A 153 -2.91 1.43 -11.55
C MET A 153 -2.68 2.93 -11.39
N ILE A 154 -1.51 3.31 -10.90
CA ILE A 154 -1.05 4.71 -10.88
C ILE A 154 0.21 4.77 -11.73
N GLU A 155 0.14 5.54 -12.81
CA GLU A 155 1.23 5.67 -13.77
C GLU A 155 1.81 7.08 -13.74
N TRP A 156 3.14 7.14 -13.74
CA TRP A 156 3.93 8.36 -13.60
C TRP A 156 3.74 9.04 -12.24
N GLY A 157 4.18 10.29 -12.13
CA GLY A 157 4.02 11.12 -10.94
C GLY A 157 5.34 11.56 -10.32
N LEU A 158 5.41 12.85 -9.94
CA LEU A 158 6.64 13.48 -9.48
C LEU A 158 7.03 13.16 -8.05
N TRP A 159 6.06 12.94 -7.15
CA TRP A 159 6.34 12.82 -5.71
C TRP A 159 5.88 11.48 -5.16
N THR A 160 4.58 11.20 -5.17
CA THR A 160 4.00 9.98 -4.57
C THR A 160 2.66 9.64 -5.22
N GLY A 161 2.31 8.36 -5.36
CA GLY A 161 0.98 7.97 -5.83
C GLY A 161 -0.11 8.35 -4.82
N ILE A 162 0.06 7.90 -3.56
CA ILE A 162 -0.88 8.08 -2.46
C ILE A 162 -0.13 8.63 -1.23
N VAL A 163 -0.74 9.53 -0.47
CA VAL A 163 -0.15 10.04 0.77
C VAL A 163 -1.19 10.47 1.80
N THR A 164 -0.92 10.24 3.08
CA THR A 164 -1.71 10.78 4.19
C THR A 164 -1.26 12.20 4.53
N GLU A 165 -2.21 13.12 4.75
CA GLU A 165 -1.96 14.49 5.21
C GLU A 165 -2.42 14.74 6.65
N VAL A 166 -3.11 13.77 7.24
CA VAL A 166 -3.71 13.79 8.59
C VAL A 166 -3.64 12.38 9.17
N PRO A 167 -3.81 12.19 10.50
CA PRO A 167 -3.92 10.86 11.07
C PRO A 167 -5.14 10.12 10.52
N VAL A 168 -4.96 8.92 10.00
CA VAL A 168 -6.06 8.11 9.41
C VAL A 168 -6.27 6.84 10.21
N ASN A 169 -7.42 6.18 10.05
CA ASN A 169 -7.62 4.89 10.71
C ASN A 169 -6.93 3.77 9.93
N LYS A 170 -7.36 3.55 8.68
CA LYS A 170 -6.91 2.39 7.90
C LYS A 170 -6.63 2.73 6.45
N VAL A 171 -5.54 2.19 5.90
CA VAL A 171 -5.24 2.23 4.46
C VAL A 171 -5.01 0.82 3.96
N VAL A 172 -5.75 0.42 2.92
CA VAL A 172 -5.61 -0.86 2.22
C VAL A 172 -5.25 -0.60 0.77
N ILE A 173 -4.13 -1.15 0.31
CA ILE A 173 -3.66 -1.06 -1.07
C ILE A 173 -3.43 -2.49 -1.52
N LYS A 174 -4.30 -2.99 -2.40
CA LYS A 174 -4.21 -4.37 -2.86
C LYS A 174 -4.43 -4.48 -4.35
N ASN A 175 -3.76 -5.46 -4.96
CA ASN A 175 -3.86 -5.69 -6.40
C ASN A 175 -3.43 -4.47 -7.23
N CYS A 176 -2.73 -3.50 -6.64
CA CYS A 176 -2.41 -2.24 -7.28
C CYS A 176 -1.10 -2.32 -8.05
N TYR A 177 -1.00 -1.47 -9.07
CA TYR A 177 0.18 -1.36 -9.89
C TYR A 177 0.71 0.08 -9.95
N PHE A 178 1.88 0.32 -9.37
CA PHE A 178 2.57 1.60 -9.44
C PHE A 178 3.66 1.51 -10.50
N LYS A 179 3.44 2.16 -11.65
CA LYS A 179 4.32 2.11 -12.83
C LYS A 179 4.98 3.47 -13.07
N ASN A 180 6.30 3.49 -13.15
CA ASN A 180 7.09 4.68 -13.46
C ASN A 180 6.92 5.90 -12.52
N PRO A 181 6.65 5.79 -11.20
CA PRO A 181 6.69 6.97 -10.35
C PRO A 181 8.14 7.45 -10.19
N GLU A 182 8.43 8.67 -10.63
CA GLU A 182 9.81 9.14 -10.78
C GLU A 182 9.96 10.66 -10.64
N HIS A 183 11.19 11.10 -10.37
CA HIS A 183 11.53 12.50 -10.43
C HIS A 183 12.87 12.69 -11.14
N ARG A 184 12.92 13.61 -12.11
CA ARG A 184 14.09 13.83 -12.98
C ARG A 184 15.39 14.13 -12.25
N THR A 185 15.31 14.72 -11.05
CA THR A 185 16.50 15.18 -10.31
C THR A 185 16.60 14.69 -8.88
N ASN A 186 15.56 14.04 -8.34
CA ASN A 186 15.46 13.72 -6.93
C ASN A 186 15.25 12.21 -6.76
N ILE A 187 16.27 11.54 -6.24
CA ILE A 187 16.21 10.11 -5.93
C ILE A 187 15.14 9.80 -4.89
N TYR A 188 14.85 10.72 -3.97
CA TYR A 188 13.95 10.47 -2.83
C TYR A 188 12.47 10.64 -3.18
N ASN A 189 12.12 11.00 -4.42
CA ASN A 189 10.75 11.16 -4.88
C ASN A 189 10.35 9.97 -5.78
N GLY A 190 9.14 9.96 -6.36
CA GLY A 190 8.66 8.87 -7.20
C GLY A 190 8.19 7.66 -6.40
N ARG A 191 7.30 7.92 -5.42
CA ARG A 191 6.91 7.01 -4.35
C ARG A 191 5.57 6.33 -4.63
N GLY A 192 5.32 5.19 -3.99
CA GLY A 192 4.04 4.49 -3.98
C GLY A 192 3.07 5.11 -2.97
N PHE A 193 3.21 4.72 -1.70
CA PHE A 193 2.40 5.19 -0.59
C PHE A 193 3.25 5.68 0.58
N GLY A 194 2.76 6.67 1.33
CA GLY A 194 3.33 6.96 2.63
C GLY A 194 2.69 8.14 3.35
N PHE A 195 3.49 8.74 4.22
CA PHE A 195 3.03 9.67 5.24
C PHE A 195 3.64 11.05 5.06
N TYR A 196 2.81 12.09 5.05
CA TYR A 196 3.31 13.46 5.12
C TYR A 196 3.42 13.85 6.59
N GLN A 197 4.65 14.03 7.11
CA GLN A 197 4.87 14.47 8.50
C GLN A 197 4.28 13.48 9.54
N GLU A 198 4.04 13.95 10.77
CA GLU A 198 3.59 13.18 11.94
C GLU A 198 2.09 12.79 11.87
N ASN A 199 1.66 12.16 10.79
CA ASN A 199 0.26 11.87 10.48
C ASN A 199 -0.04 10.36 10.38
N PRO A 200 0.03 9.59 11.48
CA PRO A 200 0.04 8.13 11.47
C PRO A 200 -1.25 7.49 10.94
N ALA A 201 -1.19 6.19 10.69
CA ALA A 201 -2.37 5.34 10.54
C ALA A 201 -2.45 4.33 11.68
N ASP A 202 -3.62 3.83 12.03
CA ASP A 202 -3.68 2.61 12.85
C ASP A 202 -3.14 1.43 12.03
N SER A 203 -3.72 1.18 10.86
CA SER A 203 -3.38 0.00 10.06
C SER A 203 -3.07 0.34 8.59
N VAL A 204 -1.96 -0.17 8.09
CA VAL A 204 -1.60 -0.14 6.66
C VAL A 204 -1.43 -1.56 6.14
N ILE A 205 -2.17 -1.89 5.08
CA ILE A 205 -2.11 -3.18 4.41
C ILE A 205 -1.73 -2.97 2.95
N MET A 206 -0.63 -3.56 2.52
CA MET A 206 -0.12 -3.53 1.16
C MET A 206 0.08 -4.98 0.68
N GLN A 207 -0.85 -5.48 -0.13
CA GLN A 207 -0.85 -6.88 -0.54
C GLN A 207 -1.10 -7.13 -2.03
N ASN A 208 -0.36 -8.04 -2.66
CA ASN A 208 -0.49 -8.33 -4.09
C ASN A 208 -0.31 -7.07 -4.94
N ASN A 209 0.71 -6.24 -4.66
CA ASN A 209 0.99 -5.05 -5.45
C ASN A 209 2.29 -5.20 -6.24
N THR A 210 2.32 -4.56 -7.41
CA THR A 210 3.55 -4.40 -8.19
C THR A 210 4.03 -2.95 -8.12
N PHE A 211 5.34 -2.78 -7.93
CA PHE A 211 6.04 -1.50 -7.98
C PHE A 211 7.15 -1.59 -9.02
N PHE A 212 6.97 -0.90 -10.14
CA PHE A 212 7.81 -1.08 -11.32
C PHE A 212 8.47 0.24 -11.74
N ASN A 213 9.79 0.19 -11.92
CA ASN A 213 10.61 1.30 -12.37
C ASN A 213 10.34 2.59 -11.57
N MET A 214 10.68 2.56 -10.29
CA MET A 214 10.46 3.69 -9.39
C MET A 214 11.76 4.29 -8.89
N ASN A 215 11.78 5.60 -8.64
CA ASN A 215 12.92 6.19 -7.94
C ASN A 215 12.98 5.63 -6.50
N SER A 216 12.00 5.98 -5.66
CA SER A 216 11.87 5.57 -4.25
C SER A 216 10.47 5.98 -3.80
N PHE A 217 9.77 5.40 -2.85
CA PHE A 217 9.85 4.15 -2.10
C PHE A 217 8.51 3.46 -2.37
N ALA A 218 8.37 2.14 -2.22
CA ALA A 218 7.05 1.52 -2.26
C ALA A 218 6.19 2.00 -1.08
N PHE A 219 6.80 2.05 0.12
CA PHE A 219 6.24 2.57 1.35
C PHE A 219 7.20 3.56 2.02
N PHE A 220 6.69 4.67 2.58
CA PHE A 220 7.50 5.54 3.44
C PHE A 220 6.74 6.10 4.65
N ALA A 221 7.36 5.99 5.83
CA ALA A 221 7.09 6.73 7.06
C ALA A 221 8.47 7.06 7.66
N ASP A 222 9.08 8.12 7.15
CA ASP A 222 10.48 8.47 7.43
C ASP A 222 10.69 9.08 8.82
N VAL A 223 11.88 9.62 9.09
CA VAL A 223 12.22 10.29 10.36
C VAL A 223 11.28 11.43 10.77
N SER A 224 10.50 11.98 9.84
CA SER A 224 9.52 13.04 10.10
C SER A 224 8.10 12.52 10.31
N SER A 225 7.92 11.19 10.32
CA SER A 225 6.61 10.54 10.37
C SER A 225 6.49 9.60 11.57
N ILE A 226 5.25 9.36 12.00
CA ILE A 226 4.91 8.28 12.91
C ILE A 226 4.46 7.08 12.05
N SER A 227 5.09 5.93 12.24
CA SER A 227 4.75 4.69 11.53
C SER A 227 3.35 4.20 11.93
N PRO A 228 2.70 3.35 11.12
CA PRO A 228 1.42 2.76 11.50
C PRO A 228 1.55 1.80 12.69
N ASN A 229 0.48 1.67 13.50
CA ASN A 229 0.43 0.68 14.59
C ASN A 229 0.60 -0.76 14.05
N TYR A 230 0.01 -1.03 12.89
CA TYR A 230 0.14 -2.31 12.19
C TYR A 230 0.50 -2.11 10.72
N PHE A 231 1.57 -2.78 10.27
CA PHE A 231 1.99 -2.78 8.87
C PHE A 231 2.03 -4.20 8.29
N LEU A 232 1.26 -4.44 7.22
CA LEU A 232 1.36 -5.66 6.42
C LEU A 232 1.90 -5.32 5.04
N PHE A 233 3.02 -5.93 4.68
CA PHE A 233 3.61 -5.90 3.34
C PHE A 233 3.79 -7.33 2.84
N ASP A 234 2.77 -7.84 2.16
CA ASP A 234 2.68 -9.27 1.81
C ASP A 234 2.46 -9.50 0.31
N HIS A 235 3.15 -10.47 -0.30
CA HIS A 235 2.99 -10.77 -1.73
C HIS A 235 3.13 -9.53 -2.63
N ASN A 236 4.13 -8.67 -2.41
CA ASN A 236 4.41 -7.55 -3.32
C ASN A 236 5.63 -7.87 -4.19
N THR A 237 5.62 -7.40 -5.43
CA THR A 237 6.76 -7.47 -6.36
C THR A 237 7.30 -6.07 -6.60
N ILE A 238 8.61 -5.89 -6.38
CA ILE A 238 9.32 -4.65 -6.68
C ILE A 238 10.36 -4.94 -7.76
N VAL A 239 10.30 -4.20 -8.86
CA VAL A 239 11.20 -4.34 -10.00
C VAL A 239 11.83 -2.98 -10.28
N ASN A 240 13.16 -2.91 -10.17
CA ASN A 240 13.97 -1.72 -10.41
C ASN A 240 13.55 -0.53 -9.54
N SER A 241 14.16 -0.40 -8.36
CA SER A 241 14.04 0.81 -7.53
C SER A 241 15.39 1.37 -7.12
N MET A 242 15.52 2.70 -7.10
CA MET A 242 16.78 3.36 -6.77
C MET A 242 17.06 3.37 -5.26
N LYS A 243 16.13 3.82 -4.40
CA LYS A 243 16.27 3.65 -2.95
C LYS A 243 15.45 2.48 -2.42
N PHE A 244 15.64 2.22 -1.13
CA PHE A 244 14.99 1.17 -0.36
C PHE A 244 13.48 1.09 -0.63
N PRO A 245 12.89 -0.11 -0.57
CA PRO A 245 11.46 -0.25 -0.85
C PRO A 245 10.58 0.21 0.32
N ILE A 246 11.06 0.02 1.56
CA ILE A 246 10.35 0.36 2.79
C ILE A 246 11.19 1.38 3.56
N HIS A 247 10.80 2.65 3.48
CA HIS A 247 11.42 3.72 4.26
C HIS A 247 10.70 3.92 5.58
N SER A 248 10.92 3.02 6.52
CA SER A 248 10.57 3.17 7.93
C SER A 248 11.36 2.14 8.72
N PHE A 249 11.70 2.46 9.97
CA PHE A 249 12.46 1.59 10.88
C PHE A 249 11.89 1.57 12.31
N TRP A 250 10.77 2.27 12.53
CA TRP A 250 10.10 2.44 13.82
C TRP A 250 8.73 1.76 13.86
N PHE A 251 8.60 0.55 13.32
CA PHE A 251 7.35 -0.19 13.40
C PHE A 251 7.15 -0.84 14.79
N PRO A 252 5.98 -0.68 15.42
CA PRO A 252 5.61 -1.43 16.62
C PRO A 252 5.14 -2.86 16.31
N ASP A 253 4.31 -3.06 15.27
CA ASP A 253 3.93 -4.39 14.74
C ASP A 253 4.01 -4.37 13.20
N ALA A 254 4.84 -5.23 12.63
CA ALA A 254 4.95 -5.38 11.18
C ALA A 254 5.14 -6.83 10.72
N THR A 255 4.55 -7.14 9.58
CA THR A 255 4.72 -8.40 8.85
C THR A 255 5.13 -8.10 7.42
N VAL A 256 6.32 -8.55 7.04
CA VAL A 256 6.88 -8.41 5.69
C VAL A 256 7.14 -9.79 5.11
N THR A 257 6.21 -10.30 4.31
CA THR A 257 6.20 -11.72 3.90
C THR A 257 5.96 -11.94 2.42
N ASN A 258 6.49 -13.04 1.89
CA ASN A 258 6.17 -13.51 0.55
C ASN A 258 6.45 -12.48 -0.57
N ASN A 259 7.36 -11.52 -0.37
CA ASN A 259 7.63 -10.46 -1.35
C ASN A 259 8.82 -10.82 -2.25
N LEU A 260 8.85 -10.24 -3.46
CA LEU A 260 9.97 -10.35 -4.40
C LEU A 260 10.60 -8.97 -4.64
N PHE A 261 11.89 -8.83 -4.33
CA PHE A 261 12.67 -7.61 -4.49
C PHE A 261 13.73 -7.78 -5.58
N TYR A 262 13.45 -7.34 -6.79
CA TYR A 262 14.37 -7.43 -7.92
C TYR A 262 14.97 -6.06 -8.25
N ASN A 263 16.30 -5.95 -8.18
CA ASN A 263 17.04 -4.70 -8.31
C ASN A 263 16.51 -3.58 -7.40
N ALA A 264 16.04 -3.93 -6.20
CA ALA A 264 15.51 -2.96 -5.25
C ALA A 264 16.64 -2.28 -4.48
N HIS A 265 16.55 -0.97 -4.25
CA HIS A 265 17.63 -0.20 -3.61
C HIS A 265 18.97 -0.26 -4.37
N SER A 266 18.91 -0.05 -5.69
CA SER A 266 20.06 -0.16 -6.60
C SER A 266 21.01 1.04 -6.60
N TYR A 267 20.62 2.19 -6.04
CA TYR A 267 21.48 3.40 -6.01
C TYR A 267 22.71 3.24 -5.11
N GLY A 268 22.64 2.30 -4.16
CA GLY A 268 23.62 2.16 -3.08
C GLY A 268 23.75 3.42 -2.23
N GLU A 269 24.69 3.39 -1.27
CA GLU A 269 24.86 4.47 -0.31
C GLU A 269 26.32 4.71 0.05
N ASN A 270 26.78 5.94 -0.18
CA ASN A 270 27.95 6.47 0.52
C ASN A 270 27.54 7.05 1.88
N LEU A 271 28.51 7.49 2.69
CA LEU A 271 28.23 8.03 4.01
C LEU A 271 27.29 9.26 3.99
N GLN A 272 27.39 10.10 2.95
CA GLN A 272 26.55 11.30 2.83
C GLN A 272 25.09 10.94 2.50
N ASP A 273 24.86 9.87 1.75
CA ASP A 273 23.51 9.38 1.42
C ASP A 273 22.75 8.89 2.66
N ARG A 274 23.47 8.43 3.70
CA ARG A 274 22.89 7.89 4.94
C ARG A 274 22.41 8.99 5.89
N VAL A 275 22.92 10.22 5.74
CA VAL A 275 22.58 11.35 6.61
C VAL A 275 21.10 11.70 6.48
N GLY A 276 20.40 11.66 7.60
CA GLY A 276 18.95 11.94 7.67
C GLY A 276 18.07 10.82 7.14
N GLN A 277 18.65 9.69 6.72
CA GLN A 277 17.91 8.49 6.29
C GLN A 277 17.97 7.39 7.35
N ASP A 278 19.12 7.27 8.03
CA ASP A 278 19.30 6.32 9.13
C ASP A 278 19.83 7.06 10.38
N PRO A 279 19.22 6.88 11.57
CA PRO A 279 19.61 7.64 12.76
C PRO A 279 21.02 7.33 13.26
N ASP A 280 21.55 6.14 12.95
CA ASP A 280 22.91 5.73 13.32
C ASP A 280 23.89 5.77 12.13
N LEU A 281 23.48 6.39 11.02
CA LEU A 281 24.25 6.49 9.77
C LEU A 281 24.67 5.12 9.20
N GLN A 282 23.90 4.06 9.47
CA GLN A 282 24.13 2.75 8.85
C GLN A 282 23.64 2.73 7.40
N GLN A 283 24.22 1.84 6.59
CA GLN A 283 23.65 1.54 5.28
C GLN A 283 22.26 0.94 5.47
N TYR A 284 21.30 1.39 4.67
CA TYR A 284 19.93 0.94 4.69
C TYR A 284 19.83 -0.44 4.01
N GLY A 285 19.13 -1.39 4.62
CA GLY A 285 18.80 -2.69 4.01
C GLY A 285 17.48 -2.67 3.25
N ILE A 286 17.10 -3.75 2.59
CA ILE A 286 15.70 -3.93 2.15
C ILE A 286 14.76 -3.86 3.36
N ILE A 287 15.16 -4.53 4.44
CA ILE A 287 14.58 -4.40 5.78
C ILE A 287 15.56 -3.62 6.65
N ASN A 288 15.10 -2.54 7.27
CA ASN A 288 15.90 -1.74 8.20
C ASN A 288 15.11 -1.47 9.47
N LEU A 289 15.73 -1.71 10.63
CA LEU A 289 15.14 -1.43 11.94
C LEU A 289 16.16 -0.77 12.86
N THR A 290 15.65 -0.01 13.81
CA THR A 290 16.38 0.46 15.00
C THR A 290 15.43 0.48 16.18
N ALA A 291 15.94 0.74 17.39
CA ALA A 291 15.12 0.83 18.59
C ALA A 291 14.08 1.96 18.48
N LEU A 292 12.89 1.79 19.07
CA LEU A 292 11.92 2.89 19.13
C LEU A 292 12.43 3.98 20.10
N PRO A 293 12.36 5.25 19.69
CA PRO A 293 12.47 6.39 20.60
C PRO A 293 11.44 6.31 21.74
N SER A 294 11.78 6.87 22.90
CA SER A 294 10.94 6.77 24.11
C SER A 294 9.56 7.43 23.99
N ASP A 295 9.48 8.49 23.19
CA ASP A 295 8.23 9.15 22.83
C ASP A 295 7.35 8.27 21.95
N LEU A 296 7.93 7.52 20.99
CA LEU A 296 7.15 6.53 20.23
C LEU A 296 6.70 5.34 21.08
N LEU A 297 7.54 4.85 22.01
CA LEU A 297 7.12 3.83 22.98
C LEU A 297 5.93 4.30 23.82
N THR A 298 5.95 5.56 24.25
CA THR A 298 4.85 6.18 25.01
C THR A 298 3.61 6.37 24.13
N TYR A 299 3.79 6.78 22.87
CA TYR A 299 2.71 6.99 21.91
C TYR A 299 1.95 5.68 21.63
N PHE A 300 2.68 4.58 21.39
CA PHE A 300 2.08 3.27 21.12
C PHE A 300 1.65 2.52 22.40
N ASP A 301 1.98 3.03 23.59
CA ASP A 301 1.76 2.38 24.89
C ASP A 301 2.35 0.95 24.95
N ILE A 302 3.63 0.82 24.55
CA ILE A 302 4.37 -0.45 24.53
C ILE A 302 5.76 -0.30 25.16
N ALA A 303 6.33 -1.41 25.62
CA ALA A 303 7.77 -1.52 25.84
C ALA A 303 8.49 -2.01 24.57
N GLU A 304 9.80 -1.75 24.47
CA GLU A 304 10.59 -2.18 23.30
C GLU A 304 10.52 -3.70 23.06
N GLY A 305 10.45 -4.51 24.12
CA GLY A 305 10.32 -5.96 24.03
C GLY A 305 8.94 -6.46 23.58
N ASP A 306 7.92 -5.59 23.56
CA ASP A 306 6.58 -5.93 23.08
C ASP A 306 6.49 -5.85 21.55
N ARG A 307 7.42 -5.13 20.89
CA ARG A 307 7.44 -4.98 19.44
C ARG A 307 7.44 -6.33 18.73
N LYS A 308 6.70 -6.41 17.63
CA LYS A 308 6.60 -7.61 16.79
C LYS A 308 7.05 -7.31 15.38
N TYR A 309 7.91 -8.17 14.85
CA TYR A 309 8.35 -8.04 13.47
C TYR A 309 8.56 -9.42 12.84
N VAL A 310 7.79 -9.73 11.81
CA VAL A 310 7.87 -10.99 11.08
C VAL A 310 8.41 -10.74 9.68
N VAL A 311 9.53 -11.36 9.35
CA VAL A 311 10.10 -11.39 7.99
C VAL A 311 10.15 -12.84 7.53
N ALA A 312 9.36 -13.21 6.53
CA ALA A 312 9.36 -14.59 6.04
C ALA A 312 9.18 -14.73 4.54
N ASN A 313 9.84 -15.71 3.94
CA ASN A 313 9.58 -16.15 2.56
C ASN A 313 9.79 -15.06 1.51
N ASN A 314 10.73 -14.14 1.73
CA ASN A 314 11.01 -13.05 0.80
C ASN A 314 12.15 -13.46 -0.15
N GLY A 315 11.97 -13.21 -1.44
CA GLY A 315 13.00 -13.35 -2.46
C GLY A 315 13.64 -12.01 -2.78
N PHE A 316 14.95 -11.98 -3.01
CA PHE A 316 15.63 -10.81 -3.56
C PHE A 316 16.75 -11.18 -4.52
N PHE A 317 17.00 -10.31 -5.50
CA PHE A 317 18.04 -10.52 -6.50
C PHE A 317 18.52 -9.20 -7.10
N TYR A 318 19.80 -9.17 -7.47
CA TYR A 318 20.45 -8.07 -8.17
C TYR A 318 21.13 -8.59 -9.43
N GLU A 319 20.86 -7.96 -10.57
CA GLU A 319 21.55 -8.24 -11.81
C GLU A 319 23.02 -7.81 -11.76
N ASP A 320 23.85 -8.47 -12.56
CA ASP A 320 25.29 -8.21 -12.65
C ASP A 320 25.61 -6.75 -13.05
N ASP A 321 24.73 -6.12 -13.83
CA ASP A 321 24.87 -4.71 -14.23
C ASP A 321 24.70 -3.76 -13.04
N ILE A 322 23.84 -4.09 -12.07
CA ILE A 322 23.69 -3.33 -10.83
C ILE A 322 24.95 -3.50 -9.97
N ILE A 323 25.45 -4.74 -9.85
CA ILE A 323 26.69 -5.03 -9.11
C ILE A 323 27.88 -4.28 -9.75
N THR A 324 27.94 -4.25 -11.08
CA THR A 324 28.95 -3.51 -11.84
C THR A 324 28.87 -2.01 -11.55
N TYR A 325 27.67 -1.43 -11.53
CA TYR A 325 27.45 -0.04 -11.13
C TYR A 325 27.94 0.23 -9.70
N LEU A 326 27.58 -0.60 -8.72
CA LEU A 326 28.02 -0.41 -7.33
C LEU A 326 29.55 -0.42 -7.22
N ASN A 327 30.20 -1.37 -7.88
CA ASN A 327 31.67 -1.46 -7.92
C ASN A 327 32.31 -0.25 -8.61
N GLU A 328 31.74 0.25 -9.72
CA GLU A 328 32.23 1.44 -10.44
C GLU A 328 32.31 2.68 -9.52
N TYR A 329 31.35 2.83 -8.59
CA TYR A 329 31.28 3.96 -7.66
C TYR A 329 31.84 3.66 -6.26
N ASN A 330 32.48 2.50 -6.06
CA ASN A 330 32.97 2.03 -4.76
C ASN A 330 31.90 2.04 -3.66
N LEU A 331 30.70 1.58 -4.00
CA LEU A 331 29.57 1.47 -3.09
C LEU A 331 29.47 0.04 -2.52
N ASP A 332 29.09 -0.06 -1.27
CA ASP A 332 28.85 -1.35 -0.61
C ASP A 332 27.66 -2.06 -1.30
N PRO A 333 27.73 -3.39 -1.51
CA PRO A 333 26.57 -4.18 -1.94
C PRO A 333 25.38 -3.91 -1.03
N THR A 334 24.20 -3.74 -1.62
CA THR A 334 22.99 -3.51 -0.84
C THR A 334 22.59 -4.76 -0.08
N PRO A 335 22.50 -4.73 1.26
CA PRO A 335 22.16 -5.90 2.03
C PRO A 335 20.64 -6.09 2.16
N PHE A 336 20.19 -7.32 2.40
CA PHE A 336 18.80 -7.56 2.79
C PHE A 336 18.49 -6.91 4.15
N MET A 337 19.42 -7.04 5.12
CA MET A 337 19.42 -6.37 6.42
C MET A 337 20.83 -5.87 6.72
N ASN A 338 20.98 -4.68 7.31
CA ASN A 338 22.25 -4.26 7.86
C ASN A 338 22.57 -4.97 9.18
N ASN A 339 23.80 -4.80 9.67
CA ASN A 339 24.27 -5.49 10.88
C ASN A 339 23.46 -5.14 12.14
N ARG A 340 22.98 -3.90 12.29
CA ARG A 340 22.10 -3.53 13.42
C ARG A 340 20.78 -4.27 13.36
N THR A 341 20.12 -4.24 12.21
CA THR A 341 18.84 -4.90 11.99
C THR A 341 18.97 -6.40 12.23
N GLN A 342 19.99 -7.05 11.67
CA GLN A 342 20.27 -8.46 11.92
C GLN A 342 20.50 -8.74 13.41
N GLY A 343 21.29 -7.89 14.09
CA GLY A 343 21.52 -8.01 15.53
C GLY A 343 20.27 -7.88 16.40
N MET A 344 19.25 -7.14 15.94
CA MET A 344 17.94 -7.10 16.62
C MET A 344 17.21 -8.45 16.48
N PHE A 345 17.17 -9.05 15.29
CA PHE A 345 16.58 -10.38 15.09
C PHE A 345 17.32 -11.49 15.83
N ASP A 346 18.64 -11.36 16.01
CA ASP A 346 19.46 -12.33 16.73
C ASP A 346 19.30 -12.21 18.26
N ASN A 347 18.80 -11.08 18.77
CA ASN A 347 18.64 -10.80 20.19
C ASN A 347 17.23 -11.07 20.71
N SER A 348 16.86 -12.35 20.77
CA SER A 348 15.56 -12.81 21.31
C SER A 348 15.29 -12.45 22.78
N ALA A 349 16.32 -12.03 23.54
CA ALA A 349 16.13 -11.57 24.92
C ALA A 349 15.53 -10.16 24.97
N MET A 350 15.93 -9.29 24.03
CA MET A 350 15.41 -7.92 23.91
C MET A 350 14.21 -7.84 22.96
N TYR A 351 14.19 -8.67 21.92
CA TYR A 351 13.16 -8.69 20.86
C TYR A 351 12.55 -10.09 20.72
N PRO A 352 11.79 -10.58 21.72
CA PRO A 352 11.28 -11.96 21.75
C PRO A 352 10.28 -12.27 20.63
N ASN A 353 9.64 -11.25 20.04
CA ASN A 353 8.63 -11.40 18.98
C ASN A 353 9.16 -11.04 17.58
N PHE A 354 10.48 -10.91 17.43
CA PHE A 354 11.11 -10.75 16.13
C PHE A 354 11.42 -12.12 15.54
N SER A 355 11.11 -12.31 14.26
CA SER A 355 11.44 -13.54 13.54
C SER A 355 11.82 -13.25 12.10
N VAL A 356 12.93 -13.84 11.65
CA VAL A 356 13.34 -13.87 10.25
C VAL A 356 13.51 -15.32 9.80
N THR A 357 12.85 -15.72 8.73
CA THR A 357 12.92 -17.07 8.17
C THR A 357 12.85 -17.07 6.66
N ASN A 358 13.54 -18.00 5.99
CA ASN A 358 13.40 -18.23 4.55
C ASN A 358 13.57 -16.97 3.68
N THR A 359 14.74 -16.31 3.78
CA THR A 359 15.15 -15.27 2.83
C THR A 359 15.88 -15.93 1.66
N MET A 360 15.39 -15.75 0.44
CA MET A 360 15.89 -16.40 -0.77
C MET A 360 16.68 -15.40 -1.64
N VAL A 361 17.88 -15.81 -2.08
CA VAL A 361 18.70 -15.06 -3.05
C VAL A 361 18.59 -15.76 -4.39
N GLU A 362 17.56 -15.43 -5.16
CA GLU A 362 17.16 -16.21 -6.34
C GLU A 362 16.81 -15.29 -7.50
N ASN A 363 17.43 -15.51 -8.66
CA ASN A 363 17.02 -14.82 -9.88
C ASN A 363 15.63 -15.34 -10.27
N PRO A 364 14.60 -14.49 -10.38
CA PRO A 364 13.29 -14.93 -10.84
C PRO A 364 13.35 -15.58 -12.23
N ASP A 365 14.20 -15.11 -13.13
CA ASP A 365 14.10 -15.39 -14.56
C ASP A 365 12.68 -15.04 -15.05
N PHE A 366 12.35 -13.74 -14.94
CA PHE A 366 11.06 -13.19 -15.36
C PHE A 366 10.79 -13.53 -16.83
N ILE A 367 9.53 -13.86 -17.15
CA ILE A 367 9.09 -14.14 -18.53
C ILE A 367 9.32 -12.91 -19.41
N ASN A 368 8.97 -11.72 -18.89
CA ASN A 368 9.36 -10.44 -19.46
C ASN A 368 9.55 -9.42 -18.33
N PRO A 369 10.80 -9.11 -17.91
CA PRO A 369 11.07 -8.14 -16.85
C PRO A 369 10.71 -6.69 -17.24
N GLY A 370 10.31 -6.46 -18.49
CA GLY A 370 10.14 -5.12 -19.05
C GLY A 370 11.49 -4.42 -19.28
N GLU A 371 11.42 -3.19 -19.78
CA GLU A 371 12.60 -2.33 -19.92
C GLU A 371 12.71 -1.38 -18.71
N GLY A 372 13.88 -0.75 -18.56
CA GLY A 372 14.08 0.32 -17.58
C GLY A 372 15.35 0.18 -16.75
N MET A 373 15.90 -1.02 -16.59
CA MET A 373 17.12 -1.24 -15.79
C MET A 373 18.32 -0.45 -16.35
N ALA A 374 18.57 -0.53 -17.65
CA ALA A 374 19.68 0.21 -18.28
C ALA A 374 19.50 1.73 -18.13
N SER A 375 18.27 2.23 -18.33
CA SER A 375 17.92 3.64 -18.14
C SER A 375 18.07 4.07 -16.67
N MET A 376 17.68 3.22 -15.72
CA MET A 376 17.87 3.42 -14.29
C MET A 376 19.35 3.57 -13.96
N ILE A 377 20.19 2.63 -14.41
CA ILE A 377 21.64 2.67 -14.19
C ILE A 377 22.24 3.95 -14.76
N GLN A 378 21.88 4.32 -15.99
CA GLN A 378 22.36 5.54 -16.59
C GLN A 378 21.93 6.79 -15.80
N TRP A 379 20.68 6.81 -15.33
CA TRP A 379 20.18 7.89 -14.48
C TRP A 379 20.97 7.99 -13.17
N MET A 380 21.25 6.86 -12.52
CA MET A 380 22.01 6.80 -11.27
C MET A 380 23.46 7.27 -11.47
N LYS A 381 24.11 6.88 -12.58
CA LYS A 381 25.44 7.37 -12.98
C LYS A 381 25.45 8.87 -13.17
N ASN A 382 24.50 9.40 -13.94
CA ASN A 382 24.36 10.84 -14.16
C ASN A 382 24.20 11.59 -12.83
N LYS A 383 23.36 11.08 -11.90
CA LYS A 383 23.16 11.70 -10.59
C LYS A 383 24.45 11.72 -9.76
N ARG A 384 25.20 10.62 -9.72
CA ARG A 384 26.50 10.53 -9.02
C ARG A 384 27.54 11.49 -9.62
N ASN A 385 27.54 11.63 -10.94
CA ASN A 385 28.48 12.49 -11.67
C ASN A 385 28.03 13.96 -11.79
N ALA A 386 26.93 14.33 -11.13
CA ALA A 386 26.32 15.67 -11.22
C ALA A 386 26.02 16.11 -12.67
N VAL A 387 25.66 15.15 -13.53
CA VAL A 387 25.21 15.37 -14.91
C VAL A 387 23.69 15.54 -14.93
N MET A 388 23.19 16.31 -15.89
CA MET A 388 21.75 16.50 -16.09
C MET A 388 21.06 15.16 -16.33
N ASN A 389 19.91 14.96 -15.69
CA ASN A 389 19.09 13.77 -15.84
C ASN A 389 17.75 14.06 -16.53
N SER A 390 17.19 13.03 -17.15
CA SER A 390 15.86 12.99 -17.74
C SER A 390 14.95 12.07 -16.93
N GLN A 391 13.73 11.88 -17.43
CA GLN A 391 12.90 10.74 -17.06
C GLN A 391 13.54 9.46 -17.58
N TRP A 392 13.33 8.36 -16.86
CA TRP A 392 13.92 7.04 -17.15
C TRP A 392 12.90 5.91 -17.10
N GLY A 393 11.69 6.17 -16.58
CA GLY A 393 10.57 5.24 -16.63
C GLY A 393 10.34 4.71 -18.04
N TRP A 394 9.81 3.49 -18.13
CA TRP A 394 9.63 2.81 -19.40
C TRP A 394 8.36 3.26 -20.12
N ASP A 395 8.56 3.79 -21.31
CA ASP A 395 7.54 4.25 -22.25
C ASP A 395 7.94 3.70 -23.64
N SER A 396 7.26 2.66 -24.12
CA SER A 396 7.70 1.92 -25.32
C SER A 396 7.20 2.55 -26.61
N ASP A 397 6.05 3.24 -26.57
CA ASP A 397 5.49 3.98 -27.69
C ASP A 397 5.93 5.45 -27.76
N GLY A 398 6.50 5.98 -26.67
CA GLY A 398 6.99 7.35 -26.56
C GLY A 398 5.89 8.39 -26.38
N ASP A 399 4.65 7.96 -26.17
CA ASP A 399 3.52 8.79 -25.78
C ASP A 399 3.20 8.56 -24.31
N LYS A 400 3.92 9.30 -23.48
CA LYS A 400 3.79 9.29 -22.02
C LYS A 400 2.35 9.40 -21.49
N PHE A 401 1.46 10.07 -22.23
CA PHE A 401 0.05 10.17 -21.84
C PHE A 401 -0.73 8.89 -22.18
N ALA A 402 -0.43 8.27 -23.33
CA ALA A 402 -1.05 7.02 -23.73
C ALA A 402 -0.68 5.90 -22.75
N VAL A 403 -1.68 5.38 -22.04
CA VAL A 403 -1.47 4.20 -21.20
C VAL A 403 -1.40 2.97 -22.10
N GLU A 404 -0.25 2.30 -22.09
CA GLU A 404 -0.08 1.00 -22.73
C GLU A 404 -0.94 -0.06 -22.03
N TRP A 405 -1.77 -0.77 -22.79
CA TRP A 405 -2.64 -1.82 -22.25
C TRP A 405 -2.91 -2.94 -23.27
N PRO A 406 -2.92 -4.22 -22.85
CA PRO A 406 -2.41 -4.70 -21.57
C PRO A 406 -0.96 -4.28 -21.33
N VAL A 407 -0.54 -4.27 -20.07
CA VAL A 407 0.85 -3.93 -19.74
C VAL A 407 1.82 -4.89 -20.43
N VAL A 408 2.98 -4.40 -20.83
CA VAL A 408 3.88 -5.13 -21.74
C VAL A 408 4.76 -6.13 -20.97
N GLU A 409 5.19 -5.75 -19.77
CA GLU A 409 5.90 -6.62 -18.84
C GLU A 409 5.04 -7.81 -18.39
N ASN A 410 5.74 -8.92 -18.11
CA ASN A 410 5.17 -10.11 -17.52
C ASN A 410 6.10 -10.60 -16.42
N LEU A 411 5.75 -10.23 -15.19
CA LEU A 411 6.56 -10.53 -14.00
C LEU A 411 6.24 -11.90 -13.38
N ALA A 412 5.48 -12.76 -14.08
CA ALA A 412 5.59 -14.20 -13.82
C ALA A 412 6.99 -14.68 -14.26
N TYR A 413 7.41 -15.85 -13.77
CA TYR A 413 8.82 -16.20 -13.82
C TYR A 413 9.07 -17.72 -13.84
N ASN A 414 10.28 -18.15 -14.20
CA ASN A 414 10.60 -19.57 -14.38
C ASN A 414 11.25 -20.23 -13.15
N ASN A 415 11.83 -19.47 -12.22
CA ASN A 415 12.53 -20.02 -11.05
C ASN A 415 11.62 -20.91 -10.18
N GLU A 416 11.96 -22.20 -10.06
CA GLU A 416 11.17 -23.20 -9.34
C GLU A 416 11.18 -23.01 -7.82
N THR A 417 12.29 -22.50 -7.25
CA THR A 417 12.37 -22.16 -5.82
C THR A 417 11.36 -21.08 -5.50
N LEU A 418 11.34 -20.00 -6.28
CA LEU A 418 10.43 -18.88 -6.07
C LEU A 418 8.97 -19.24 -6.38
N LYS A 419 8.67 -20.19 -7.28
CA LYS A 419 7.30 -20.61 -7.59
C LYS A 419 6.57 -21.28 -6.41
N THR A 420 7.34 -21.77 -5.44
CA THR A 420 6.82 -22.47 -4.24
C THR A 420 7.35 -21.88 -2.94
N GLY A 421 8.06 -20.75 -3.02
CA GLY A 421 8.80 -20.18 -1.90
C GLY A 421 7.93 -19.42 -0.89
N ALA A 422 6.73 -19.00 -1.28
CA ALA A 422 5.80 -18.34 -0.38
C ALA A 422 5.10 -19.35 0.55
N GLU A 423 4.50 -18.83 1.62
CA GLU A 423 3.69 -19.63 2.52
C GLU A 423 2.61 -20.43 1.75
N GLY A 424 2.36 -21.68 2.15
CA GLY A 424 1.39 -22.54 1.45
C GLY A 424 1.89 -23.12 0.13
N GLY A 425 3.14 -22.85 -0.28
CA GLY A 425 3.71 -23.34 -1.54
C GLY A 425 3.29 -22.49 -2.75
N PHE A 426 2.91 -21.23 -2.52
CA PHE A 426 2.55 -20.29 -3.58
C PHE A 426 3.80 -19.59 -4.18
N PRO A 427 3.65 -18.94 -5.35
CA PRO A 427 4.69 -18.06 -5.90
C PRO A 427 4.99 -16.87 -4.99
N VAL A 428 6.26 -16.55 -4.80
CA VAL A 428 6.73 -15.33 -4.11
C VAL A 428 6.46 -14.08 -4.96
N GLY A 429 6.06 -12.99 -4.32
CA GLY A 429 5.71 -11.73 -4.96
C GLY A 429 4.22 -11.61 -5.28
N ASP A 430 3.89 -10.64 -6.12
CA ASP A 430 2.53 -10.32 -6.54
C ASP A 430 1.86 -11.49 -7.29
N LEU A 431 0.79 -12.05 -6.70
CA LEU A 431 0.03 -13.15 -7.29
C LEU A 431 -0.86 -12.73 -8.46
N ASN A 432 -1.00 -11.43 -8.78
CA ASN A 432 -1.69 -10.98 -10.00
C ASN A 432 -1.05 -11.59 -11.27
N TRP A 433 0.25 -11.84 -11.24
CA TRP A 433 0.98 -12.52 -12.33
C TRP A 433 0.70 -14.03 -12.40
N TRP A 434 -0.03 -14.57 -11.42
CA TRP A 434 -0.36 -15.99 -11.30
C TRP A 434 -1.87 -16.20 -11.03
N PRO A 435 -2.78 -15.84 -11.96
CA PRO A 435 -4.21 -15.77 -11.67
C PRO A 435 -4.82 -17.05 -11.09
N GLU A 436 -4.40 -18.22 -11.58
CA GLU A 436 -4.84 -19.52 -11.05
C GLU A 436 -4.36 -19.74 -9.61
N LYS A 437 -3.08 -19.43 -9.32
CA LYS A 437 -2.52 -19.53 -7.97
C LYS A 437 -3.07 -18.49 -7.02
N LYS A 438 -3.37 -17.30 -7.49
CA LYS A 438 -4.09 -16.28 -6.71
C LYS A 438 -5.47 -16.77 -6.30
N ALA A 439 -6.21 -17.40 -7.21
CA ALA A 439 -7.52 -17.95 -6.90
C ALA A 439 -7.43 -19.08 -5.87
N GLU A 440 -6.45 -19.99 -6.00
CA GLU A 440 -6.15 -21.02 -5.00
C GLU A 440 -5.80 -20.39 -3.64
N TRP A 441 -4.90 -19.40 -3.62
CA TRP A 441 -4.48 -18.68 -2.42
C TRP A 441 -5.65 -18.00 -1.73
N LEU A 442 -6.50 -17.27 -2.46
CA LEU A 442 -7.72 -16.65 -1.94
C LEU A 442 -8.66 -17.70 -1.32
N ALA A 443 -8.78 -18.88 -1.95
CA ALA A 443 -9.58 -19.97 -1.39
C ALA A 443 -9.00 -20.52 -0.07
N THR A 444 -7.67 -20.56 0.08
CA THR A 444 -7.05 -20.93 1.37
C THR A 444 -7.35 -19.89 2.46
N MET A 445 -7.41 -18.61 2.09
CA MET A 445 -7.76 -17.52 3.02
C MET A 445 -9.23 -17.58 3.44
N VAL A 446 -10.14 -17.97 2.55
CA VAL A 446 -11.55 -18.20 2.91
C VAL A 446 -11.66 -19.40 3.86
N ALA A 447 -10.94 -20.49 3.60
CA ALA A 447 -10.97 -21.68 4.45
C ALA A 447 -10.37 -21.44 5.85
N THR A 448 -9.35 -20.59 5.98
CA THR A 448 -8.83 -20.16 7.29
C THR A 448 -9.75 -19.17 8.00
N ASN A 449 -10.49 -18.34 7.27
CA ASN A 449 -11.56 -17.50 7.81
C ASN A 449 -12.82 -18.31 8.22
N GLU A 450 -12.98 -19.51 7.68
CA GLU A 450 -13.91 -20.54 8.15
C GLU A 450 -13.37 -21.37 9.32
N VAL A 451 -12.41 -20.85 10.10
CA VAL A 451 -12.41 -21.18 11.52
C VAL A 451 -13.74 -20.67 12.05
N GLN A 452 -14.73 -21.59 12.16
CA GLN A 452 -16.05 -21.30 12.71
C GLN A 452 -15.88 -20.35 13.88
N SER A 453 -16.44 -19.15 13.75
CA SER A 453 -16.51 -18.20 14.84
C SER A 453 -16.95 -18.97 16.08
N LYS A 454 -16.08 -18.97 17.11
CA LYS A 454 -16.43 -19.62 18.38
C LYS A 454 -17.56 -18.90 19.07
N ILE A 455 -17.93 -17.72 18.58
CA ILE A 455 -19.04 -16.89 19.03
C ILE A 455 -20.17 -16.89 17.98
N GLY A 456 -21.39 -17.14 18.42
CA GLY A 456 -22.62 -17.08 17.64
C GLY A 456 -23.17 -15.66 17.54
N ALA A 457 -24.50 -15.53 17.49
CA ALA A 457 -25.15 -14.23 17.46
C ALA A 457 -24.83 -13.44 18.75
N ILE A 458 -24.56 -12.14 18.60
CA ILE A 458 -24.38 -11.20 19.71
C ILE A 458 -25.55 -10.21 19.67
N THR A 459 -26.22 -10.01 20.79
CA THR A 459 -27.25 -8.97 20.95
C THR A 459 -26.89 -8.04 22.09
N VAL A 460 -27.12 -6.75 21.89
CA VAL A 460 -26.87 -5.71 22.89
C VAL A 460 -28.15 -4.93 23.11
N GLU A 461 -28.73 -5.03 24.31
CA GLU A 461 -30.03 -4.41 24.63
C GLU A 461 -30.02 -3.73 26.01
N PRO A 462 -30.60 -2.52 26.16
CA PRO A 462 -31.15 -1.69 25.09
C PRO A 462 -30.05 -1.07 24.22
N ASN A 463 -30.28 -1.01 22.91
CA ASN A 463 -29.48 -0.20 21.98
C ASN A 463 -30.37 0.87 21.32
N PRO A 464 -30.21 2.18 21.64
CA PRO A 464 -29.11 2.79 22.39
C PRO A 464 -29.18 2.59 23.90
N ALA A 465 -28.05 2.27 24.52
CA ALA A 465 -27.91 2.12 25.96
C ALA A 465 -27.76 3.50 26.64
N LYS A 466 -28.38 3.68 27.83
CA LYS A 466 -28.23 4.90 28.64
C LYS A 466 -27.52 4.67 29.97
N THR A 467 -28.01 3.73 30.76
CA THR A 467 -27.51 3.46 32.13
C THR A 467 -27.13 2.01 32.38
N HIS A 468 -27.60 1.11 31.53
CA HIS A 468 -27.31 -0.32 31.54
C HIS A 468 -27.44 -0.84 30.11
N LEU A 469 -26.80 -1.97 29.84
CA LEU A 469 -26.99 -2.79 28.66
C LEU A 469 -26.73 -4.24 29.05
N THR A 470 -27.28 -5.16 28.28
CA THR A 470 -27.02 -6.59 28.39
C THR A 470 -26.42 -7.03 27.06
N ILE A 471 -25.29 -7.73 27.12
CA ILE A 471 -24.63 -8.37 25.97
C ILE A 471 -24.89 -9.87 26.08
N ASP A 472 -25.74 -10.38 25.20
CA ASP A 472 -25.97 -11.82 25.07
C ASP A 472 -25.18 -12.37 23.89
N TYR A 473 -24.55 -13.52 24.06
CA TYR A 473 -23.81 -14.22 23.01
C TYR A 473 -23.76 -15.71 23.25
N THR A 474 -23.74 -16.49 22.17
CA THR A 474 -23.54 -17.95 22.24
C THR A 474 -22.08 -18.28 21.97
N LEU A 475 -21.49 -19.24 22.69
CA LEU A 475 -20.21 -19.84 22.33
C LEU A 475 -20.41 -21.25 21.76
N THR A 476 -19.75 -21.60 20.65
CA THR A 476 -19.84 -22.95 20.07
C THR A 476 -19.02 -23.97 20.86
N GLU A 477 -17.98 -23.52 21.55
CA GLU A 477 -17.13 -24.33 22.42
C GLU A 477 -16.48 -23.52 23.54
N LYS A 478 -15.85 -24.21 24.49
CA LYS A 478 -15.14 -23.57 25.61
C LYS A 478 -14.01 -22.67 25.09
N SER A 479 -14.05 -21.39 25.44
CA SER A 479 -13.15 -20.37 24.90
C SER A 479 -12.74 -19.35 25.96
N GLU A 480 -11.59 -18.70 25.76
CA GLU A 480 -11.22 -17.50 26.50
C GLU A 480 -11.93 -16.29 25.88
N VAL A 481 -12.64 -15.53 26.71
CA VAL A 481 -13.50 -14.42 26.29
C VAL A 481 -13.05 -13.16 27.01
N THR A 482 -12.92 -12.07 26.24
CA THR A 482 -12.73 -10.72 26.76
C THR A 482 -13.79 -9.82 26.16
N ILE A 483 -14.49 -9.06 26.99
CA ILE A 483 -15.47 -8.06 26.56
C ILE A 483 -15.02 -6.71 27.12
N SER A 484 -14.73 -5.76 26.23
CA SER A 484 -14.29 -4.42 26.59
C SER A 484 -15.18 -3.35 25.94
N ILE A 485 -15.44 -2.27 26.67
CA ILE A 485 -16.12 -1.07 26.19
C ILE A 485 -15.05 -0.05 25.79
N TYR A 486 -15.21 0.54 24.61
CA TYR A 486 -14.38 1.63 24.10
C TYR A 486 -15.24 2.88 23.88
N ASN A 487 -14.64 4.06 24.02
CA ASN A 487 -15.31 5.31 23.63
C ASN A 487 -15.16 5.56 22.11
N LEU A 488 -15.81 6.62 21.60
CA LEU A 488 -15.74 7.00 20.19
C LEU A 488 -14.33 7.41 19.72
N ALA A 489 -13.41 7.69 20.65
CA ALA A 489 -12.01 7.99 20.36
C ALA A 489 -11.11 6.72 20.43
N GLY A 490 -11.70 5.53 20.55
CA GLY A 490 -10.97 4.26 20.61
C GLY A 490 -10.30 3.95 21.95
N ALA A 491 -10.44 4.82 22.97
CA ALA A 491 -9.88 4.55 24.29
C ALA A 491 -10.72 3.52 25.04
N GLN A 492 -10.07 2.51 25.63
CA GLN A 492 -10.76 1.50 26.45
C GLN A 492 -11.29 2.15 27.73
N ILE A 493 -12.62 2.10 27.91
CA ILE A 493 -13.31 2.63 29.08
C ILE A 493 -13.42 1.59 30.19
N SER A 494 -13.68 0.33 29.84
CA SER A 494 -13.85 -0.74 30.82
C SER A 494 -13.67 -2.11 30.17
N THR A 495 -13.27 -3.10 30.97
CA THR A 495 -13.39 -4.53 30.63
C THR A 495 -14.53 -5.11 31.44
N LEU A 496 -15.62 -5.49 30.78
CA LEU A 496 -16.80 -6.10 31.40
C LEU A 496 -16.54 -7.56 31.80
N TYR A 497 -15.71 -8.25 31.02
CA TYR A 497 -15.36 -9.64 31.29
C TYR A 497 -13.99 -9.99 30.73
N LYS A 498 -13.27 -10.83 31.46
CA LYS A 498 -12.04 -11.47 30.99
C LYS A 498 -11.89 -12.82 31.68
N GLY A 499 -11.96 -13.90 30.93
CA GLY A 499 -11.79 -15.25 31.47
C GLY A 499 -12.31 -16.35 30.55
N THR A 500 -12.24 -17.59 31.00
CA THR A 500 -12.70 -18.73 30.20
C THR A 500 -14.19 -19.01 30.44
N GLN A 501 -14.96 -19.23 29.36
CA GLN A 501 -16.36 -19.64 29.40
C GLN A 501 -16.57 -20.94 28.63
N THR A 502 -17.60 -21.70 29.00
CA THR A 502 -17.99 -22.94 28.32
C THR A 502 -18.74 -22.66 27.01
N GLY A 503 -18.87 -23.65 26.13
CA GLY A 503 -19.85 -23.54 25.03
C GLY A 503 -21.28 -23.38 25.59
N GLY A 504 -22.14 -22.68 24.85
CA GLY A 504 -23.52 -22.33 25.24
C GLY A 504 -23.77 -20.82 25.30
N ASP A 505 -24.97 -20.44 25.73
CA ASP A 505 -25.39 -19.04 25.82
C ASP A 505 -24.83 -18.36 27.08
N HIS A 506 -24.38 -17.11 26.92
CA HIS A 506 -23.84 -16.26 27.97
C HIS A 506 -24.49 -14.89 27.91
N SER A 507 -24.57 -14.24 29.08
CA SER A 507 -25.15 -12.91 29.24
C SER A 507 -24.31 -12.10 30.21
N ILE A 508 -23.93 -10.88 29.83
CA ILE A 508 -23.15 -9.94 30.64
C ILE A 508 -23.89 -8.62 30.74
N ASN A 509 -24.08 -8.13 31.96
CA ASN A 509 -24.81 -6.89 32.28
C ASN A 509 -23.87 -5.76 32.73
#